data_AF-A0A1F9P642-F1
#
_entry.id   AF-A0A1F9P642-F1
#
_cell.length_a   1.000
_cell.length_b   1.000
_cell.length_c   1.000
_cell.angle_alpha   90.00
_cell.angle_beta   90.00
_cell.angle_gamma   90.00
#
_symmetry.space_group_name_H-M   'P 1'
#
loop_
_entity.id
_entity.type
_entity.pdbx_description
1 polymer ?
#
loop_
_entity_poly.entity_id
_entity_poly.type
_entity_poly.pdbx_seq_one_letter_code
_entity_poly.pdbx_strand_id
1 'polypeptide(L)'
;MSSAKIKGLLQRINFIEADMDIQKQILVSIPSANKKDIEATIQKIADRKANIDALRLEIKNTDEEEYNRIITIEKAAETFRRISLDKKFVLVNTLNESGSCFITLNDGTRMDCLVTAKEENGNWTVLTLDGETREYPGGLIK
;
A
#
# COMPACT_ATOMS: atom_id res chain seq x y z
N MET A 1 1.80 -25.07 -2.09
CA MET A 1 2.07 -24.92 -0.64
C MET A 1 2.69 -23.55 -0.29
N SER A 2 3.39 -22.86 -1.20
CA SER A 2 3.99 -21.52 -0.95
C SER A 2 2.96 -20.40 -0.68
N SER A 3 1.88 -20.32 -1.47
CA SER A 3 0.91 -19.21 -1.40
C SER A 3 0.21 -19.06 -0.03
N ALA A 4 -0.20 -20.15 0.62
CA ALA A 4 -0.84 -20.08 1.95
C ALA A 4 0.14 -19.61 3.04
N LYS A 5 1.41 -20.02 2.95
CA LYS A 5 2.47 -19.59 3.86
C LYS A 5 2.74 -18.10 3.69
N ILE A 6 2.92 -17.63 2.45
CA ILE A 6 3.12 -16.21 2.13
C ILE A 6 1.95 -15.37 2.62
N LYS A 7 0.70 -15.81 2.37
CA LYS A 7 -0.49 -15.14 2.88
C LYS A 7 -0.49 -15.02 4.40
N GLY A 8 -0.09 -16.08 5.10
CA GLY A 8 0.06 -16.05 6.56
C GLY A 8 1.15 -15.08 7.03
N LEU A 9 2.29 -15.00 6.33
CA LEU A 9 3.35 -14.04 6.62
C LEU A 9 2.88 -12.59 6.40
N LEU A 10 2.21 -12.31 5.29
CA LEU A 10 1.61 -11.02 4.98
C LEU A 10 0.57 -10.59 6.03
N GLN A 11 -0.30 -11.51 6.46
CA GLN A 11 -1.27 -11.23 7.53
C GLN A 11 -0.58 -10.84 8.86
N ARG A 12 0.53 -11.50 9.19
CA ARG A 12 1.32 -11.17 10.38
C ARG A 12 2.00 -9.81 10.24
N ILE A 13 2.53 -9.48 9.06
CA ILE A 13 3.09 -8.16 8.76
C ILE A 13 2.02 -7.08 8.99
N ASN A 14 0.83 -7.22 8.38
CA ASN A 14 -0.26 -6.26 8.51
C ASN A 14 -0.68 -6.03 9.97
N PHE A 15 -0.72 -7.11 10.79
CA PHE A 15 -1.02 -6.97 12.22
C PHE A 15 0.06 -6.18 12.97
N ILE A 16 1.33 -6.44 12.68
CA ILE A 16 2.46 -5.73 13.29
C ILE A 16 2.47 -4.26 12.85
N GLU A 17 2.15 -3.95 11.59
CA GLU A 17 2.04 -2.59 11.08
C GLU A 17 0.92 -1.81 11.79
N ALA A 18 -0.26 -2.44 11.98
CA ALA A 18 -1.36 -1.83 12.73
C ALA A 18 -0.97 -1.54 14.19
N ASP A 19 -0.30 -2.48 14.88
CA ASP A 19 0.23 -2.24 16.23
C ASP A 19 1.27 -1.11 16.24
N MET A 20 2.17 -1.07 15.24
CA MET A 20 3.18 -0.02 15.11
C MET A 20 2.54 1.36 14.91
N ASP A 21 1.45 1.47 14.15
CA ASP A 21 0.73 2.73 13.99
C ASP A 21 0.05 3.17 15.29
N ILE A 22 -0.47 2.25 16.09
CA ILE A 22 -0.94 2.54 17.45
C ILE A 22 0.21 3.07 18.31
N GLN A 23 1.40 2.44 18.27
CA GLN A 23 2.56 2.93 19.03
C GLN A 23 3.01 4.32 18.59
N LYS A 24 2.93 4.67 17.30
CA LYS A 24 3.22 6.03 16.81
C LYS A 24 2.21 7.05 17.35
N GLN A 25 0.93 6.69 17.43
CA GLN A 25 -0.09 7.54 18.02
C GLN A 25 0.12 7.74 19.54
N ILE A 26 0.52 6.67 20.24
CA ILE A 26 0.91 6.76 21.65
C ILE A 26 2.10 7.72 21.79
N LEU A 27 3.14 7.56 20.97
CA LEU A 27 4.34 8.39 21.02
C LEU A 27 4.05 9.89 20.94
N VAL A 28 3.15 10.32 20.04
CA VAL A 28 2.79 11.74 19.91
C VAL A 28 1.94 12.27 21.06
N SER A 29 1.33 11.38 21.85
CA SER A 29 0.52 11.74 23.03
C SER A 29 1.31 11.82 24.34
N ILE A 30 2.55 11.30 24.37
CA ILE A 30 3.39 11.32 25.58
C ILE A 30 3.89 12.75 25.81
N PRO A 31 3.71 13.33 27.02
CA PRO A 31 4.28 14.64 27.34
C PRO A 31 5.79 14.67 27.14
N SER A 32 6.31 15.73 26.53
CA SER A 32 7.75 15.87 26.21
C SER A 32 8.69 15.81 27.41
N ALA A 33 8.18 16.09 28.61
CA ALA A 33 8.93 15.95 29.86
C ALA A 33 9.18 14.47 30.25
N ASN A 34 8.38 13.54 29.75
CA ASN A 34 8.45 12.12 30.09
C ASN A 34 9.32 11.34 29.11
N LYS A 35 10.64 11.61 29.16
CA LYS A 35 11.63 11.00 28.26
C LYS A 35 11.68 9.48 28.31
N LYS A 36 11.47 8.90 29.49
CA LYS A 36 11.55 7.44 29.70
C LYS A 36 10.46 6.70 28.91
N ASP A 37 9.23 7.21 28.92
CA ASP A 37 8.12 6.59 28.19
C ASP A 37 8.25 6.82 26.67
N ILE A 38 8.81 7.96 26.26
CA ILE A 38 9.18 8.24 24.86
C ILE A 38 10.19 7.20 24.37
N GLU A 39 11.29 7.00 25.10
CA GLU A 39 12.35 6.03 24.77
C GLU A 39 11.78 4.60 24.69
N ALA A 40 10.98 4.20 25.68
CA ALA A 40 10.36 2.88 25.68
C ALA A 40 9.42 2.65 24.49
N THR A 41 8.68 3.68 24.09
CA THR A 41 7.76 3.60 22.94
C THR A 41 8.53 3.56 21.62
N ILE A 42 9.60 4.35 21.48
CA ILE A 42 10.51 4.30 20.33
C ILE A 42 11.13 2.90 20.19
N GLN A 43 11.56 2.29 21.30
CA GLN A 43 12.13 0.94 21.27
C GLN A 43 11.11 -0.09 20.78
N LYS A 44 9.86 -0.03 21.26
CA LYS A 44 8.79 -0.91 20.76
C LYS A 44 8.59 -0.76 19.25
N ILE A 45 8.56 0.47 18.74
CA ILE A 45 8.44 0.74 17.30
C ILE A 45 9.63 0.13 16.55
N ALA A 46 10.85 0.30 17.05
CA ALA A 46 12.05 -0.27 16.44
C ALA A 46 12.00 -1.80 16.40
N ASP A 47 11.58 -2.44 17.49
CA ASP A 47 11.44 -3.90 17.57
C ASP A 47 10.37 -4.42 16.59
N ARG A 48 9.23 -3.71 16.46
CA ARG A 48 8.20 -4.04 15.45
C ARG A 48 8.73 -3.94 14.04
N LYS A 49 9.50 -2.90 13.73
CA LYS A 49 10.14 -2.72 12.43
C LYS A 49 11.09 -3.88 12.11
N ALA A 50 11.93 -4.27 13.06
CA ALA A 50 12.84 -5.41 12.90
C ALA A 50 12.08 -6.72 12.63
N ASN A 51 10.94 -6.93 13.30
CA ASN A 51 10.09 -8.09 13.06
C ASN A 51 9.48 -8.11 11.65
N ILE A 52 9.02 -6.95 11.13
CA ILE A 52 8.54 -6.85 9.75
C ILE A 52 9.66 -7.20 8.76
N ASP A 53 10.86 -6.66 8.97
CA ASP A 53 12.01 -6.90 8.09
C ASP A 53 12.39 -8.40 8.07
N ALA A 54 12.33 -9.07 9.23
CA ALA A 54 12.56 -10.51 9.32
C ALA A 54 11.49 -11.33 8.57
N LEU A 55 10.21 -10.97 8.68
CA LEU A 55 9.12 -11.63 7.96
C LEU A 55 9.23 -11.41 6.44
N ARG A 56 9.61 -10.20 6.02
CA ARG A 56 9.89 -9.88 4.60
C ARG A 56 11.02 -10.73 4.03
N LEU A 57 12.09 -10.94 4.81
CA LEU A 57 13.17 -11.83 4.41
C LEU A 57 12.70 -13.29 4.32
N GLU A 58 11.81 -13.73 5.21
CA GLU A 58 11.21 -15.06 5.12
C GLU A 58 10.37 -15.24 3.86
N ILE A 59 9.59 -14.22 3.47
CA ILE A 59 8.85 -14.21 2.20
C ILE A 59 9.84 -14.36 1.04
N LYS A 60 10.89 -13.52 0.99
CA LYS A 60 11.93 -13.59 -0.06
C LYS A 60 12.57 -14.98 -0.17
N ASN A 61 12.92 -15.58 0.96
CA ASN A 61 13.55 -16.91 0.99
C ASN A 61 12.57 -18.03 0.61
N THR A 62 11.26 -17.81 0.81
CA THR A 62 10.22 -18.77 0.44
C THR A 62 9.87 -18.65 -1.05
N ASP A 63 9.79 -17.42 -1.57
CA ASP A 63 9.41 -17.09 -2.93
C ASP A 63 9.91 -15.67 -3.28
N GLU A 64 11.04 -15.60 -4.00
CA GLU A 64 11.66 -14.32 -4.36
C GLU A 64 10.85 -13.55 -5.41
N GLU A 65 10.14 -14.25 -6.30
CA GLU A 65 9.31 -13.63 -7.33
C GLU A 65 8.13 -12.90 -6.68
N GLU A 66 7.40 -13.58 -5.79
CA GLU A 66 6.28 -12.96 -5.07
C GLU A 66 6.75 -11.82 -4.16
N TYR A 67 7.93 -11.96 -3.52
CA TYR A 67 8.56 -10.86 -2.78
C TYR A 67 8.79 -9.63 -3.68
N ASN A 68 9.41 -9.82 -4.86
CA ASN A 68 9.68 -8.73 -5.79
C ASN A 68 8.39 -8.09 -6.31
N ARG A 69 7.35 -8.89 -6.53
CA ARG A 69 6.02 -8.41 -6.92
C ARG A 69 5.39 -7.53 -5.85
N ILE A 70 5.45 -7.96 -4.58
CA ILE A 70 4.98 -7.17 -3.43
C ILE A 70 5.70 -5.83 -3.37
N ILE A 71 7.04 -5.83 -3.45
CA ILE A 71 7.85 -4.59 -3.43
C ILE A 71 7.49 -3.67 -4.60
N THR A 72 7.20 -4.22 -5.78
CA THR A 72 6.79 -3.44 -6.96
C THR A 72 5.45 -2.75 -6.71
N ILE A 73 4.46 -3.49 -6.20
CA ILE A 73 3.14 -2.95 -5.84
C ILE A 73 3.25 -1.89 -4.74
N GLU A 74 4.06 -2.11 -3.70
CA GLU A 74 4.27 -1.14 -2.61
C GLU A 74 4.84 0.19 -3.14
N LYS A 75 5.84 0.14 -4.03
CA LYS A 75 6.43 1.35 -4.65
C LYS A 75 5.43 2.11 -5.50
N ALA A 76 4.60 1.40 -6.25
CA ALA A 76 3.55 2.00 -7.05
C ALA A 76 2.44 2.58 -6.17
N ALA A 77 2.04 1.90 -5.10
CA ALA A 77 1.10 2.44 -4.12
C ALA A 77 1.63 3.76 -3.49
N GLU A 78 2.92 3.84 -3.14
CA GLU A 78 3.51 5.09 -2.64
C GLU A 78 3.54 6.19 -3.71
N THR A 79 3.80 5.83 -4.97
CA THR A 79 3.73 6.77 -6.10
C THR A 79 2.32 7.33 -6.26
N PHE A 80 1.31 6.45 -6.24
CA PHE A 80 -0.10 6.82 -6.26
C PHE A 80 -0.46 7.73 -5.08
N ARG A 81 0.01 7.39 -3.87
CA ARG A 81 -0.20 8.21 -2.67
C ARG A 81 0.41 9.59 -2.84
N ARG A 82 1.62 9.72 -3.37
CA ARG A 82 2.24 11.03 -3.63
C ARG A 82 1.41 11.86 -4.61
N ILE A 83 0.96 11.24 -5.70
CA ILE A 83 0.07 11.88 -6.67
C ILE A 83 -1.24 12.34 -6.00
N SER A 84 -1.79 11.55 -5.07
CA SER A 84 -3.02 11.88 -4.36
C SER A 84 -2.92 13.09 -3.43
N LEU A 85 -1.72 13.48 -3.02
CA LEU A 85 -1.53 14.65 -2.15
C LEU A 85 -1.79 15.96 -2.90
N ASP A 86 -1.48 15.99 -4.20
CA ASP A 86 -1.58 17.19 -5.04
C ASP A 86 -2.87 17.27 -5.85
N LYS A 87 -3.69 16.21 -5.81
CA LYS A 87 -4.85 16.05 -6.69
C LYS A 87 -6.16 15.94 -5.92
N LYS A 88 -7.23 16.41 -6.56
CA LYS A 88 -8.59 16.24 -6.08
C LYS A 88 -9.29 15.16 -6.87
N PHE A 89 -9.54 14.03 -6.23
CA PHE A 89 -10.29 12.93 -6.80
C PHE A 89 -11.78 13.07 -6.51
N VAL A 90 -12.61 12.90 -7.54
CA VAL A 90 -14.08 12.90 -7.47
C VAL A 90 -14.65 11.49 -7.39
N LEU A 91 -13.87 10.48 -7.78
CA LEU A 91 -14.25 9.08 -7.72
C LEU A 91 -13.01 8.23 -7.44
N VAL A 92 -13.12 7.26 -6.54
CA VAL A 92 -12.09 6.26 -6.28
C VAL A 92 -12.75 4.89 -6.22
N ASN A 93 -12.24 3.93 -6.98
CA ASN A 93 -12.63 2.52 -6.89
C ASN A 93 -11.40 1.68 -6.54
N THR A 94 -11.54 0.83 -5.54
CA THR A 94 -10.49 -0.09 -5.11
C THR A 94 -10.96 -1.52 -5.26
N LEU A 95 -10.07 -2.41 -5.71
CA LEU A 95 -10.39 -3.83 -5.87
C LEU A 95 -10.92 -4.47 -4.57
N ASN A 96 -10.41 -4.01 -3.41
CA ASN A 96 -10.80 -4.52 -2.11
C ASN A 96 -12.23 -4.14 -1.69
N GLU A 97 -12.70 -2.95 -2.06
CA GLU A 97 -14.04 -2.46 -1.65
C GLU A 97 -15.11 -2.84 -2.66
N SER A 98 -14.82 -2.72 -3.96
CA SER A 98 -15.80 -2.99 -5.02
C SER A 98 -15.79 -4.44 -5.51
N GLY A 99 -14.80 -5.25 -5.12
CA GLY A 99 -14.59 -6.61 -5.62
C GLY A 99 -14.19 -6.70 -7.10
N SER A 100 -14.13 -5.56 -7.80
CA SER A 100 -13.69 -5.46 -9.20
C SER A 100 -13.17 -4.05 -9.49
N CYS A 101 -11.99 -3.97 -10.11
CA CYS A 101 -11.40 -2.71 -10.56
C CYS A 101 -10.86 -2.94 -11.96
N PHE A 102 -11.40 -2.20 -12.93
CA PHE A 102 -10.86 -2.13 -14.29
C PHE A 102 -11.20 -0.79 -14.93
N ILE A 103 -10.40 -0.39 -15.91
CA ILE A 103 -10.73 0.68 -16.86
C ILE A 103 -10.82 0.11 -18.26
N THR A 104 -11.61 0.74 -19.11
CA THR A 104 -11.66 0.44 -20.55
C THR A 104 -11.16 1.65 -21.30
N LEU A 105 -10.08 1.48 -22.06
CA LEU A 105 -9.58 2.52 -22.95
C LEU A 105 -10.49 2.65 -24.17
N ASN A 106 -10.41 3.79 -24.87
CA ASN A 106 -11.26 4.06 -26.04
C ASN A 106 -11.09 3.06 -27.19
N ASP A 107 -9.93 2.41 -27.29
CA ASP A 107 -9.66 1.36 -28.27
C ASP A 107 -10.29 0.00 -27.90
N GLY A 108 -10.98 -0.06 -26.75
CA GLY A 108 -11.60 -1.28 -26.22
C GLY A 108 -10.69 -2.11 -25.32
N THR A 109 -9.43 -1.69 -25.11
CA THR A 109 -8.51 -2.39 -24.21
C THR A 109 -8.99 -2.28 -22.77
N ARG A 110 -9.21 -3.43 -22.14
CA ARG A 110 -9.51 -3.51 -20.70
C ARG A 110 -8.22 -3.69 -19.91
N MET A 111 -8.09 -2.93 -18.84
CA MET A 111 -6.97 -3.05 -17.90
C MET A 111 -7.52 -3.22 -16.48
N ASP A 112 -7.19 -4.35 -15.85
CA ASP A 112 -7.52 -4.59 -14.46
C ASP A 112 -6.56 -3.84 -13.52
N CYS A 113 -7.07 -3.43 -12.37
CA CYS A 113 -6.37 -2.56 -11.45
C CYS A 113 -6.54 -2.97 -9.99
N LEU A 114 -5.67 -2.44 -9.13
CA LEU A 114 -5.85 -2.43 -7.68
C LEU A 114 -6.65 -1.21 -7.26
N VAL A 115 -6.36 -0.05 -7.87
CA VAL A 115 -7.03 1.23 -7.57
C VAL A 115 -7.20 2.05 -8.85
N THR A 116 -8.35 2.68 -9.01
CA THR A 116 -8.58 3.74 -10.00
C THR A 116 -9.12 4.97 -9.29
N ALA A 117 -8.65 6.15 -9.68
CA ALA A 117 -9.19 7.41 -9.20
C ALA A 117 -9.37 8.38 -10.36
N LYS A 118 -10.55 9.01 -10.43
CA LYS A 118 -10.87 10.08 -11.37
C LYS A 118 -10.69 11.43 -10.71
N GLU A 119 -9.99 12.32 -11.38
CA GLU A 119 -9.79 13.72 -10.99
C GLU A 119 -10.95 14.63 -11.41
N GLU A 120 -11.07 15.81 -10.79
CA GLU A 120 -12.03 16.85 -11.19
C GLU A 120 -11.88 17.28 -12.66
N ASN A 121 -10.64 17.32 -13.18
CA ASN A 121 -10.34 17.64 -14.58
C ASN A 121 -10.69 16.50 -15.57
N GLY A 122 -11.16 15.36 -15.06
CA GLY A 122 -11.53 14.18 -15.84
C GLY A 122 -10.41 13.17 -16.04
N ASN A 123 -9.15 13.48 -15.72
CA ASN A 123 -8.03 12.56 -15.79
C ASN A 123 -8.17 11.42 -14.78
N TRP A 124 -7.46 10.33 -15.04
CA TRP A 124 -7.47 9.14 -14.20
C TRP A 124 -6.07 8.80 -13.75
N THR A 125 -5.95 8.42 -12.48
CA THR A 125 -4.76 7.76 -11.96
C THR A 125 -5.13 6.31 -11.65
N VAL A 126 -4.30 5.36 -12.10
CA VAL A 126 -4.57 3.92 -12.02
C VAL A 126 -3.35 3.21 -11.46
N LEU A 127 -3.56 2.35 -10.45
CA LEU A 127 -2.59 1.39 -9.97
C LEU A 127 -2.95 0.01 -10.53
N THR A 128 -2.10 -0.57 -11.38
CA THR A 128 -2.36 -1.86 -12.04
C THR A 128 -2.08 -3.06 -11.13
N LEU A 129 -2.55 -4.25 -11.52
CA LEU A 129 -2.24 -5.52 -10.82
C LEU A 129 -0.75 -5.91 -10.89
N ASP A 130 -0.03 -5.35 -11.87
CA ASP A 130 1.41 -5.57 -12.06
C ASP A 130 2.27 -4.60 -11.23
N GLY A 131 1.63 -3.70 -10.49
CA GLY A 131 2.32 -2.73 -9.64
C GLY A 131 2.89 -1.56 -10.43
N GLU A 132 2.11 -1.02 -11.36
CA GLU A 132 2.44 0.24 -12.05
C GLU A 132 1.42 1.32 -11.74
N THR A 133 1.90 2.53 -11.48
CA THR A 133 1.04 3.72 -11.39
C THR A 133 1.07 4.47 -12.72
N ARG A 134 -0.10 4.60 -13.34
CA ARG A 134 -0.26 5.26 -14.64
C ARG A 134 -1.29 6.37 -14.55
N GLU A 135 -1.07 7.44 -15.30
CA GLU A 135 -2.01 8.55 -15.45
C GLU A 135 -2.54 8.56 -16.88
N TYR A 136 -3.86 8.71 -17.02
CA TYR A 136 -4.55 8.73 -18.30
C TYR A 136 -5.39 10.00 -18.41
N PRO A 137 -5.28 10.75 -19.52
CA PRO A 137 -6.22 11.81 -19.84
C PRO A 137 -7.66 11.31 -19.84
N GLY A 138 -8.60 12.12 -19.36
CA GLY A 138 -10.01 11.74 -19.28
C GLY A 138 -10.64 11.32 -20.60
N GLY A 139 -10.13 11.87 -21.71
CA GLY A 139 -10.57 11.53 -23.05
C GLY A 139 -10.06 10.18 -23.58
N LEU A 140 -9.26 9.42 -22.83
CA LEU A 140 -8.75 8.10 -23.24
C LEU A 140 -9.50 6.91 -22.60
N ILE A 141 -10.32 7.16 -21.57
CA ILE A 141 -11.07 6.14 -20.84
C ILE A 141 -12.56 6.33 -21.11
N LYS A 142 -13.24 5.23 -21.42
CA LYS A 142 -14.65 5.17 -21.77
C LYS A 142 -15.58 5.17 -20.57
#